data_AF-A0A0K3AUQ4-F1
#
_entry.id   AF-A0A0K3AUQ4-F1
#
_cell.length_a   1.000
_cell.length_b   1.000
_cell.length_c   1.000
_cell.angle_alpha   90.00
_cell.angle_beta   90.00
_cell.angle_gamma   90.00
#
_symmetry.space_group_name_H-M   'P 1'
#
loop_
_entity.id
_entity.type
_entity.pdbx_description
1 polymer ?
#
loop_
_entity_poly.entity_id
_entity_poly.type
_entity_poly.pdbx_seq_one_letter_code
_entity_poly.pdbx_strand_id
1 'polypeptide(L)'
;MAGVIGFGLAWRTGQVLNRYRYIMSARTYQLHKSSLITLTTQVSGPTLVLGIPVFVVYVIVASQMTQLHDLAATAPFFISAHSAVTTSCLIMTTANYKNLFTKNYDNVRKKMKCKRTPTASVMSSPVAVMRPMASVVNTFF
;
A
#
# COMPACT_ATOMS: atom_id res chain seq x y z
N MET A 1 25.25 -5.25 -12.76
CA MET A 1 25.14 -6.68 -13.14
C MET A 1 23.94 -7.38 -12.47
N ALA A 2 23.77 -7.33 -11.15
CA ALA A 2 22.70 -8.06 -10.45
C ALA A 2 21.25 -7.73 -10.90
N GLY A 3 20.90 -6.45 -11.11
CA GLY A 3 19.54 -6.06 -11.53
C GLY A 3 19.14 -6.53 -12.93
N VAL A 4 20.09 -6.52 -13.88
CA VAL A 4 19.87 -6.98 -15.26
C VAL A 4 19.66 -8.50 -15.30
N ILE A 5 20.44 -9.24 -14.51
CA ILE A 5 20.30 -10.69 -14.36
C ILE A 5 18.95 -11.02 -13.72
N GLY A 6 18.56 -10.32 -12.65
CA GLY A 6 17.27 -10.51 -11.98
C GLY A 6 16.07 -10.24 -12.90
N PHE A 7 16.12 -9.17 -13.69
CA PHE A 7 15.05 -8.85 -14.64
C PHE A 7 14.96 -9.87 -15.79
N GLY A 8 16.10 -10.32 -16.32
CA GLY A 8 16.17 -11.38 -17.33
C GLY A 8 15.61 -12.71 -16.84
N LEU A 9 15.91 -13.09 -15.60
CA LEU A 9 15.35 -14.29 -14.96
C LEU A 9 13.84 -14.14 -14.75
N ALA A 10 13.36 -13.01 -14.23
CA ALA A 10 11.93 -12.77 -14.05
C ALA A 10 11.17 -12.83 -15.39
N TRP A 11 11.74 -12.27 -16.46
CA TRP A 11 11.18 -12.37 -17.81
C TRP A 11 11.11 -13.81 -18.30
N ARG A 12 12.20 -14.58 -18.16
CA ARG A 12 12.24 -16.00 -18.53
C ARG A 12 11.22 -16.83 -17.74
N THR A 13 11.14 -16.63 -16.43
CA THR A 13 10.16 -17.31 -15.57
C THR A 13 8.73 -16.96 -15.98
N GLY A 14 8.46 -15.70 -16.38
CA GLY A 14 7.16 -15.29 -16.91
C GLY A 14 6.78 -15.98 -18.22
N GLN A 15 7.75 -16.12 -19.14
CA GLN A 15 7.54 -16.86 -20.39
C GLN A 15 7.24 -18.34 -20.14
N VAL A 16 7.98 -18.98 -19.24
CA VAL A 16 7.76 -20.37 -18.84
C VAL A 16 6.37 -20.52 -18.21
N LEU A 17 6.02 -19.64 -17.26
CA LEU A 17 4.71 -19.67 -16.62
C LEU A 17 3.56 -19.55 -17.63
N ASN A 18 3.71 -18.71 -18.66
CA ASN A 18 2.71 -18.57 -19.71
C ASN A 18 2.59 -19.82 -20.59
N ARG A 19 3.69 -20.52 -20.87
CA ARG A 19 3.68 -21.80 -21.61
C ARG A 19 2.99 -22.92 -20.83
N TYR A 20 3.22 -23.00 -19.53
CA TYR A 20 2.64 -24.04 -18.67
C TYR A 20 1.23 -23.69 -18.12
N ARG A 21 0.61 -22.60 -18.59
CA ARG A 21 -0.71 -22.13 -18.10
C ARG A 21 -1.79 -23.21 -18.15
N TYR A 22 -1.79 -24.05 -19.18
CA TYR A 22 -2.81 -25.07 -19.40
C TYR A 22 -2.56 -26.39 -18.64
N ILE A 23 -1.35 -26.59 -18.12
CA ILE A 23 -0.94 -27.82 -17.42
C ILE A 23 -1.04 -27.64 -15.91
N MET A 24 -1.03 -26.38 -15.44
CA MET A 24 -1.03 -26.05 -14.04
C MET A 24 -2.45 -25.78 -13.51
N SER A 25 -2.71 -26.15 -12.25
CA SER A 25 -3.97 -25.75 -11.59
C SER A 25 -4.12 -24.23 -11.56
N ALA A 26 -5.35 -23.74 -11.66
CA ALA A 26 -5.63 -22.30 -11.63
C ALA A 26 -5.07 -21.60 -10.39
N ARG A 27 -5.09 -22.29 -9.22
CA ARG A 27 -4.56 -21.78 -7.96
C ARG A 27 -3.05 -21.59 -8.01
N THR A 28 -2.31 -22.60 -8.47
CA THR A 28 -0.84 -22.55 -8.50
C THR A 28 -0.34 -21.54 -9.54
N TYR A 29 -1.04 -21.42 -10.67
CA TYR A 29 -0.74 -20.41 -11.68
C TYR A 29 -0.88 -18.99 -11.12
N GLN A 30 -1.97 -18.70 -10.39
CA GLN A 30 -2.17 -17.38 -9.77
C GLN A 30 -1.13 -17.07 -8.69
N LEU A 31 -0.72 -18.07 -7.89
CA LEU A 31 0.35 -17.90 -6.91
C LEU A 31 1.68 -17.54 -7.58
N HIS A 32 2.10 -18.28 -8.61
CA HIS A 32 3.34 -17.96 -9.32
C HIS A 32 3.29 -16.62 -10.04
N LYS A 33 2.15 -16.29 -10.66
CA LYS A 33 1.95 -15.00 -11.32
C LYS A 33 2.07 -13.85 -10.31
N SER A 34 1.42 -13.98 -9.16
CA SER A 34 1.49 -12.98 -8.10
C SER A 34 2.91 -12.83 -7.55
N SER A 35 3.61 -13.95 -7.30
CA SER A 35 5.00 -13.92 -6.82
C SER A 35 5.94 -13.27 -7.82
N LEU A 36 5.77 -13.52 -9.12
CA LEU A 36 6.54 -12.88 -10.18
C LEU A 36 6.34 -11.36 -10.18
N ILE A 37 5.09 -10.90 -10.09
CA ILE A 37 4.77 -9.46 -10.03
C ILE A 37 5.39 -8.83 -8.78
N THR A 38 5.26 -9.49 -7.62
CA THR A 38 5.88 -9.01 -6.37
C THR A 38 7.39 -8.88 -6.52
N LEU A 39 8.05 -9.90 -7.03
CA LEU A 39 9.50 -9.93 -7.22
C LEU A 39 9.95 -8.84 -8.21
N THR A 40 9.28 -8.70 -9.35
CA THR A 40 9.64 -7.67 -10.34
C THR A 40 9.44 -6.27 -9.77
N THR A 41 8.39 -6.04 -9.00
CA THR A 41 8.13 -4.73 -8.35
C THR A 41 9.19 -4.41 -7.28
N GLN A 42 9.57 -5.40 -6.47
CA GLN A 42 10.60 -5.24 -5.43
C GLN A 42 12.00 -5.00 -6.00
N VAL A 43 12.28 -5.49 -7.20
CA VAL A 43 13.55 -5.21 -7.89
C VAL A 43 13.47 -3.88 -8.64
N SER A 44 12.41 -3.65 -9.41
CA SER A 44 12.31 -2.47 -10.30
C SER A 44 12.12 -1.17 -9.53
N GLY A 45 11.26 -1.14 -8.51
CA GLY A 45 10.96 0.08 -7.76
C GLY A 45 12.20 0.72 -7.14
N PRO A 46 12.96 -0.02 -6.30
CA PRO A 46 14.19 0.50 -5.70
C PRO A 46 15.28 0.78 -6.73
N THR A 47 15.38 -0.04 -7.78
CA THR A 47 16.36 0.17 -8.87
C THR A 47 16.08 1.46 -9.64
N LEU A 48 14.83 1.86 -9.86
CA LEU A 48 14.52 3.13 -10.52
C LEU A 48 14.88 4.32 -9.63
N VAL A 49 14.58 4.22 -8.33
CA VAL A 49 14.84 5.30 -7.36
C VAL A 49 16.32 5.50 -7.07
N LEU A 50 17.15 4.45 -7.15
CA LEU A 50 18.61 4.60 -7.06
C LEU A 50 19.29 4.81 -8.41
N GLY A 51 18.91 4.00 -9.40
CA GLY A 51 19.61 3.92 -10.67
C GLY A 51 19.52 5.20 -11.47
N ILE A 52 18.35 5.84 -11.52
CA ILE A 52 18.15 7.07 -12.30
C ILE A 52 18.95 8.23 -11.68
N PRO A 53 18.84 8.56 -10.37
CA PRO A 53 19.60 9.66 -9.79
C PRO A 53 21.11 9.45 -9.84
N VAL A 54 21.59 8.23 -9.60
CA VAL A 54 23.02 7.92 -9.69
C VAL A 54 23.53 8.09 -11.12
N PHE A 55 22.77 7.65 -12.12
CA PHE A 55 23.12 7.83 -13.52
C PHE A 55 23.13 9.31 -13.92
N VAL A 56 22.15 10.09 -13.48
CA VAL A 56 22.07 11.54 -13.73
C VAL A 56 23.28 12.26 -13.13
N VAL A 57 23.64 11.97 -11.88
CA VAL A 57 24.85 12.55 -11.25
C VAL A 57 26.10 12.17 -12.03
N TYR A 58 26.23 10.90 -12.43
CA TYR A 58 27.38 10.44 -13.21
C TYR A 58 27.52 11.22 -14.53
N VAL A 59 26.42 11.40 -15.28
CA VAL A 59 26.43 12.14 -16.55
C VAL A 59 26.79 13.62 -16.32
N ILE A 60 26.21 14.28 -15.32
CA ILE A 60 26.48 15.70 -15.04
C ILE A 60 27.96 15.91 -14.69
N VAL A 61 28.52 15.03 -13.85
CA VAL A 61 29.93 15.09 -13.44
C VAL A 61 30.87 14.76 -14.61
N ALA A 62 30.59 13.71 -15.37
CA ALA A 62 31.41 13.29 -16.50
C ALA A 62 31.42 14.33 -17.64
N SER A 63 30.29 15.00 -17.87
CA SER A 63 30.14 16.04 -18.89
C SER A 63 30.47 17.46 -18.39
N GLN A 64 30.91 17.62 -17.14
CA GLN A 64 31.25 18.92 -16.52
C GLN A 64 30.17 19.99 -16.70
N MET A 65 28.90 19.60 -16.63
CA MET A 65 27.78 20.52 -16.84
C MET A 65 27.48 21.33 -15.58
N THR A 66 28.22 22.44 -15.41
CA THR A 66 28.14 23.32 -14.25
C THR A 66 26.73 23.87 -13.97
N GLN A 67 25.93 24.09 -15.02
CA GLN A 67 24.55 24.58 -14.89
C GLN A 67 23.58 23.57 -14.26
N LEU A 68 23.93 22.28 -14.25
CA LEU A 68 23.09 21.19 -13.74
C LEU A 68 23.58 20.68 -12.36
N HIS A 69 24.57 21.33 -11.76
CA HIS A 69 25.08 20.93 -10.44
C HIS A 69 24.02 21.02 -9.34
N ASP A 70 23.10 21.98 -9.42
CA ASP A 70 21.96 22.07 -8.48
C ASP A 70 21.05 20.84 -8.59
N LEU A 71 20.87 20.30 -9.80
CA LEU A 71 20.11 19.06 -10.01
C LEU A 71 20.86 17.86 -9.42
N ALA A 72 22.18 17.79 -9.62
CA ALA A 72 23.02 16.76 -9.00
C ALA A 72 22.99 16.83 -7.47
N ALA A 73 22.88 18.03 -6.88
CA ALA A 73 22.76 18.23 -5.44
C ALA A 73 21.46 17.68 -4.84
N THR A 74 20.40 17.50 -5.65
CA THR A 74 19.14 16.88 -5.19
C THR A 74 19.17 15.34 -5.22
N ALA A 75 20.11 14.72 -5.94
CA ALA A 75 20.19 13.26 -6.07
C ALA A 75 20.40 12.49 -4.74
N PRO A 76 21.18 12.98 -3.76
CA PRO A 76 21.32 12.33 -2.44
C PRO A 76 19.99 12.14 -1.72
N PHE A 77 19.00 13.03 -1.92
CA PHE A 77 17.66 12.86 -1.35
C PHE A 77 17.00 11.59 -1.87
N PHE A 78 17.01 11.37 -3.19
CA PHE A 78 16.44 10.16 -3.79
C PHE A 78 17.22 8.89 -3.41
N ILE A 79 18.54 8.99 -3.29
CA ILE A 79 19.39 7.89 -2.83
C ILE A 79 19.02 7.50 -1.40
N SER A 80 18.82 8.48 -0.51
CA SER A 80 18.40 8.24 0.87
C SER A 80 16.96 7.68 0.96
N ALA A 81 16.08 8.08 0.05
CA ALA A 81 14.70 7.61 -0.01
C ALA A 81 14.56 6.14 -0.44
N HIS A 82 15.63 5.53 -0.97
CA HIS A 82 15.65 4.13 -1.42
C HIS A 82 15.14 3.14 -0.35
N SER A 83 15.56 3.31 0.90
CA SER A 83 15.14 2.43 1.99
C SER A 83 13.63 2.52 2.24
N ALA A 84 13.07 3.75 2.23
CA ALA A 84 11.64 3.97 2.39
C ALA A 84 10.82 3.38 1.23
N VAL A 85 11.32 3.51 -0.01
CA VAL A 85 10.68 2.95 -1.21
C VAL A 85 10.73 1.43 -1.21
N THR A 86 11.82 0.84 -0.75
CA THR A 86 11.94 -0.61 -0.62
C THR A 86 10.93 -1.15 0.39
N THR A 87 10.81 -0.49 1.55
CA THR A 87 9.83 -0.87 2.56
C THR A 87 8.40 -0.69 2.08
N SER A 88 8.07 0.42 1.40
CA SER A 88 6.72 0.66 0.87
C SER A 88 6.35 -0.38 -0.20
N CYS A 89 7.29 -0.74 -1.07
CA CYS A 89 7.11 -1.80 -2.05
C CYS A 89 6.82 -3.15 -1.38
N LEU A 90 7.53 -3.48 -0.30
CA LEU A 90 7.33 -4.73 0.45
C LEU A 90 5.92 -4.78 1.08
N ILE A 91 5.47 -3.67 1.67
CA ILE A 91 4.12 -3.52 2.23
C ILE A 91 3.05 -3.70 1.14
N MET A 92 3.22 -3.09 -0.03
CA MET A 92 2.26 -3.14 -1.13
C MET A 92 2.20 -4.49 -1.84
N THR A 93 3.29 -5.25 -1.84
CA THR A 93 3.42 -6.51 -2.60
C THR A 93 3.14 -7.76 -1.76
N THR A 94 3.18 -7.66 -0.43
CA THR A 94 2.93 -8.79 0.48
C THR A 94 1.47 -8.82 0.89
N ALA A 95 0.77 -9.93 0.58
CA ALA A 95 -0.66 -10.09 0.88
C ALA A 95 -1.01 -9.91 2.37
N ASN A 96 -0.16 -10.39 3.27
CA ASN A 96 -0.35 -10.22 4.72
C ASN A 96 -0.31 -8.75 5.14
N TYR A 97 0.67 -7.99 4.64
CA TYR A 97 0.78 -6.57 4.95
C TYR A 97 -0.34 -5.74 4.31
N LYS A 98 -0.75 -6.03 3.07
CA LYS A 98 -1.94 -5.40 2.46
C LYS A 98 -3.19 -5.63 3.29
N ASN A 99 -3.45 -6.87 3.71
CA ASN A 99 -4.64 -7.19 4.49
C ASN A 99 -4.64 -6.53 5.86
N LEU A 100 -3.49 -6.47 6.53
CA LEU A 100 -3.33 -5.74 7.79
C LEU A 100 -3.53 -4.25 7.58
N PHE A 101 -2.97 -3.67 6.52
CA PHE A 101 -3.10 -2.23 6.25
C PHE A 101 -4.55 -1.86 5.91
N THR A 102 -5.23 -2.64 5.07
CA THR A 102 -6.65 -2.44 4.74
C THR A 102 -7.53 -2.57 5.98
N LYS A 103 -7.32 -3.60 6.82
CA LYS A 103 -8.08 -3.77 8.08
C LYS A 103 -7.87 -2.60 9.04
N ASN A 104 -6.62 -2.17 9.21
CA ASN A 104 -6.29 -1.02 10.06
C ASN A 104 -6.87 0.28 9.49
N TYR A 105 -6.77 0.49 8.19
CA TYR A 105 -7.36 1.63 7.49
C TYR A 105 -8.88 1.66 7.65
N ASP A 106 -9.57 0.53 7.49
CA ASP A 106 -11.01 0.43 7.71
C ASP A 106 -11.39 0.69 9.17
N ASN A 107 -10.60 0.20 10.14
CA ASN A 107 -10.82 0.48 11.55
C ASN A 107 -10.63 1.97 11.89
N VAL A 108 -9.60 2.60 11.33
CA VAL A 108 -9.35 4.05 11.50
C VAL A 108 -10.45 4.87 10.82
N ARG A 109 -10.87 4.49 9.62
CA ARG A 109 -11.99 5.11 8.90
C ARG A 109 -13.30 4.99 9.67
N LYS A 110 -13.58 3.82 10.26
CA LYS A 110 -14.74 3.61 11.13
C LYS A 110 -14.67 4.48 12.38
N LYS A 111 -13.52 4.57 13.06
CA LYS A 111 -13.33 5.45 14.22
C LYS A 111 -13.51 6.93 13.86
N MET A 112 -13.00 7.37 12.70
CA MET A 112 -13.20 8.75 12.22
C MET A 112 -14.66 9.06 11.85
N LYS A 113 -15.40 8.09 11.29
CA LYS A 113 -16.85 8.23 11.04
C LYS A 113 -17.66 8.24 12.35
N CYS A 114 -17.34 7.38 13.31
CA CYS A 114 -17.98 7.35 14.64
C CYS A 114 -17.73 8.62 15.45
N LYS A 115 -16.60 9.30 15.24
CA LYS A 115 -16.30 10.58 15.90
C LYS A 115 -17.02 11.78 15.26
N ARG A 116 -17.73 11.58 14.14
CA ARG A 116 -18.41 12.63 13.35
C ARG A 116 -19.93 12.67 13.55
N THR A 117 -20.47 11.92 14.52
CA THR A 117 -21.79 12.24 15.07
C THR A 117 -21.59 13.25 16.21
N PRO A 118 -21.97 14.53 16.02
CA PRO A 118 -22.04 15.43 17.14
C PRO A 118 -23.10 14.89 18.10
N THR A 119 -22.70 14.67 19.35
CA THR A 119 -23.58 14.68 20.50
C THR A 119 -24.33 16.02 20.52
N ALA A 120 -25.41 16.12 19.77
CA ALA A 120 -26.44 17.13 19.97
C ALA A 120 -27.38 16.63 21.08
N SER A 121 -26.84 16.43 22.28
CA SER A 121 -27.63 16.42 23.50
C SER A 121 -27.70 17.86 24.00
N VAL A 122 -28.55 18.67 23.36
CA VAL A 122 -28.95 19.96 23.93
C VAL A 122 -29.91 19.64 25.07
N MET A 123 -29.39 19.81 26.27
CA MET A 123 -30.11 19.74 27.53
C MET A 123 -30.80 21.09 27.76
N SER A 124 -32.14 21.08 27.77
CA SER A 124 -33.03 22.10 28.38
C SER A 124 -34.45 21.54 28.29
N SER A 125 -35.33 21.42 29.29
CA SER A 125 -35.47 21.83 30.69
C SER A 125 -36.72 21.05 31.21
N PRO A 126 -36.96 20.82 32.51
CA PRO A 126 -38.03 19.95 32.99
C PRO A 126 -39.36 20.69 33.05
N VAL A 127 -40.38 20.20 32.35
CA VAL A 127 -41.77 20.58 32.60
C VAL A 127 -42.56 19.31 32.86
N ALA A 128 -42.93 19.15 34.12
CA ALA A 128 -43.83 18.13 34.60
C ALA A 128 -45.18 18.25 33.90
N VAL A 129 -45.62 17.19 33.23
CA VAL A 129 -47.03 16.96 32.92
C VAL A 129 -47.38 15.54 33.34
N MET A 130 -48.41 15.49 34.18
CA MET A 130 -48.95 14.37 34.94
C MET A 130 -49.25 13.10 34.12
N ARG A 131 -49.12 11.95 34.79
CA ARG A 131 -49.58 10.62 34.35
C ARG A 131 -51.10 10.60 34.08
N PRO A 132 -51.57 9.59 33.33
CA PRO A 132 -52.43 8.61 34.01
C PRO A 132 -51.87 7.20 33.94
N MET A 133 -52.05 6.47 35.04
CA MET A 133 -51.75 5.04 35.14
C MET A 133 -52.82 4.25 34.38
N ALA A 134 -52.40 3.23 33.64
CA ALA A 134 -53.28 2.15 33.21
C ALA A 134 -52.63 0.80 33.54
N SER A 135 -53.43 0.02 34.28
CA SER A 135 -53.21 -1.28 34.90
C SER A 135 -52.48 -2.31 34.05
N VAL A 136 -51.50 -2.99 34.67
CA VAL A 136 -51.02 -4.31 34.26
C VAL A 136 -52.18 -5.29 34.44
N VAL A 137 -52.61 -5.94 33.36
CA VAL A 137 -53.38 -7.19 33.43
C VAL A 137 -52.56 -8.24 32.69
N ASN A 138 -51.95 -9.12 33.47
CA ASN A 138 -51.44 -10.40 33.02
C ASN A 138 -52.63 -11.27 32.60
N THR A 139 -52.58 -11.87 31.41
CA THR A 139 -53.27 -13.13 31.13
C THR A 139 -52.32 -14.05 30.40
N PHE A 140 -51.77 -15.01 31.15
CA PHE A 140 -51.43 -16.32 30.66
C PHE A 140 -52.68 -16.96 30.07
N PHE A 141 -52.59 -17.47 28.84
CA PHE A 141 -53.13 -18.76 28.40
C PHE A 141 -52.44 -19.13 27.09
#